data_AF-M3K3H7-F1
#
_entry.id   AF-M3K3H7-F1
#
_cell.length_a   1.000
_cell.length_b   1.000
_cell.length_c   1.000
_cell.angle_alpha   90.00
_cell.angle_beta   90.00
_cell.angle_gamma   90.00
#
_symmetry.space_group_name_H-M   'P 1'
#
loop_
_entity.id
_entity.type
_entity.pdbx_description
1 polymer ?
#
loop_
_entity_poly.entity_id
_entity_poly.type
_entity_poly.pdbx_seq_one_letter_code
_entity_poly.pdbx_strand_id
1 'polypeptide(L)'
;MTKFASFETIVSAIYHYLGKPKSSYSALAQTGVSFTAGYAAGVLCAVVSHPADVMVSKINSDKKPNESTGAALARIYNKIGFVGLWNGLPIRIFMIGTLTGFQWLIYDSFKLNMTQQKTKLQGRELYKAIGNPKTIVGPMVDHSELAWRILSRRYGADLCYTPMFHSKLFATQEKYRDSMWCNGLDGNRETDRPLIVQFCANDPEYLLQAAKLVESQCDAVDLNLGCPQGIARKGKYGAFLMDDWDLVHKLIRTLHDNLSVPVTAKIRIYDDYEKSLKYARMVLDAGAQFITIHGRTREMKGQATGLASWKILKYLRENLPEDQVFFANGNILYPADLKRCEEETKCDAVMSAEGNLYNPGTFWTQSNDIEKQFPRVDKILREYFEIVKANERSLASRHAMKSHFFKLLHAFLETHKELRPVIGKKSVHDSFDEWEKVVVEVESLVEKIYNQENIKELDVIVEGPVEVWGGAYKTIPYWRCQPYFRKVDGVKQNTSMLKMAGETDLVASTTNAKKRILEGDEVGSDSNKKQATVNVNS
;
A
#
# COMPACT_ATOMS: atom_id res chain seq x y z
N MET A 1 21.16 -44.25 21.23
CA MET A 1 20.04 -44.95 20.56
C MET A 1 18.78 -44.91 21.43
N THR A 2 18.78 -45.48 22.65
CA THR A 2 17.60 -45.56 23.53
C THR A 2 16.90 -44.22 23.78
N LYS A 3 17.65 -43.16 24.13
CA LYS A 3 17.06 -41.83 24.40
C LYS A 3 16.33 -41.20 23.21
N PHE A 4 16.78 -41.46 21.98
CA PHE A 4 16.13 -40.94 20.77
C PHE A 4 14.91 -41.79 20.39
N ALA A 5 15.01 -43.11 20.54
CA ALA A 5 13.92 -44.03 20.26
C ALA A 5 12.74 -43.89 21.24
N SER A 6 12.99 -43.51 22.50
CA SER A 6 11.94 -43.35 23.51
C SER A 6 11.32 -41.96 23.55
N PHE A 7 12.05 -40.90 23.14
CA PHE A 7 11.59 -39.52 23.26
C PHE A 7 10.25 -39.25 22.55
N GLU A 8 10.15 -39.57 21.26
CA GLU A 8 8.94 -39.30 20.47
C GLU A 8 7.71 -40.05 21.02
N THR A 9 7.92 -41.30 21.45
CA THR A 9 6.87 -42.11 22.08
C THR A 9 6.39 -41.50 23.39
N ILE A 10 7.29 -40.96 24.21
CA ILE A 10 6.95 -40.30 25.48
C ILE A 10 6.23 -38.97 25.21
N VAL A 11 6.71 -38.18 24.25
CA VAL A 11 6.04 -36.93 23.82
C VAL A 11 4.61 -37.23 23.38
N SER A 12 4.43 -38.25 22.53
CA SER A 12 3.12 -38.69 22.05
C SER A 12 2.20 -39.12 23.21
N ALA A 13 2.73 -39.90 24.15
CA ALA A 13 1.98 -40.32 25.34
C ALA A 13 1.57 -39.14 26.23
N ILE A 14 2.43 -38.14 26.43
CA ILE A 14 2.10 -36.94 27.20
C ILE A 14 1.00 -36.14 26.50
N TYR A 15 1.09 -35.91 25.19
CA TYR A 15 0.03 -35.18 24.47
C TYR A 15 -1.29 -35.95 24.42
N HIS A 16 -1.25 -37.28 24.29
CA HIS A 16 -2.43 -38.13 24.39
C HIS A 16 -3.10 -38.00 25.76
N TYR A 17 -2.31 -37.97 26.84
CA TYR A 17 -2.81 -37.74 28.20
C TYR A 17 -3.40 -36.33 28.39
N LEU A 18 -2.81 -35.32 27.77
CA LEU A 18 -3.27 -33.92 27.86
C LEU A 18 -4.54 -33.64 27.03
N GLY A 19 -4.92 -34.53 26.09
CA GLY A 19 -6.23 -34.55 25.44
C GLY A 19 -6.48 -33.49 24.36
N LYS A 20 -5.47 -32.70 23.97
CA LYS A 20 -5.57 -31.72 22.87
C LYS A 20 -4.35 -31.82 21.94
N PRO A 21 -4.47 -31.39 20.67
CA PRO A 21 -3.33 -31.40 19.75
C PRO A 21 -2.22 -30.44 20.19
N LYS A 22 -0.96 -30.78 19.90
CA LYS A 22 0.25 -30.00 20.26
C LYS A 22 0.14 -28.52 19.90
N SER A 23 -0.43 -28.19 18.74
CA SER A 23 -0.61 -26.82 18.23
C SER A 23 -1.53 -25.94 19.09
N SER A 24 -2.34 -26.54 19.97
CA SER A 24 -3.28 -25.80 20.83
C SER A 24 -2.67 -25.31 22.14
N TYR A 25 -1.44 -25.74 22.47
CA TYR A 25 -0.74 -25.35 23.69
C TYR A 25 0.19 -24.15 23.47
N SER A 26 0.38 -23.33 24.50
CA SER A 26 1.34 -22.22 24.48
C SER A 26 2.77 -22.72 24.25
N ALA A 27 3.66 -21.85 23.74
CA ALA A 27 5.05 -22.21 23.52
C ALA A 27 5.72 -22.73 24.81
N LEU A 28 5.41 -22.11 25.96
CA LEU A 28 5.91 -22.55 27.27
C LEU A 28 5.41 -23.95 27.66
N ALA A 29 4.15 -24.26 27.38
CA ALA A 29 3.61 -25.60 27.64
C ALA A 29 4.24 -26.64 26.70
N GLN A 30 4.46 -26.30 25.43
CA GLN A 30 5.10 -27.20 24.48
C GLN A 30 6.56 -27.49 24.84
N THR A 31 7.34 -26.47 25.22
CA THR A 31 8.74 -26.65 25.66
C THR A 31 8.83 -27.38 27.01
N GLY A 32 7.85 -27.17 27.90
CA GLY A 32 7.70 -27.95 29.14
C GLY A 32 7.52 -29.45 28.89
N VAL A 33 6.65 -29.82 27.94
CA VAL A 33 6.47 -31.23 27.54
C VAL A 33 7.77 -31.82 26.98
N SER A 34 8.51 -31.07 26.16
CA SER A 34 9.80 -31.52 25.62
C SER A 34 10.85 -31.74 26.70
N PHE A 35 10.91 -30.90 27.73
CA PHE A 35 11.77 -31.11 28.88
C PHE A 35 11.39 -32.38 29.65
N THR A 36 10.11 -32.54 29.98
CA THR A 36 9.61 -33.71 30.73
C THR A 36 9.86 -35.02 29.97
N ALA A 37 9.57 -35.04 28.67
CA ALA A 37 9.83 -36.19 27.82
C ALA A 37 11.32 -36.48 27.69
N GLY A 38 12.15 -35.44 27.55
CA GLY A 38 13.60 -35.57 27.52
C GLY A 38 14.18 -36.13 28.83
N TYR A 39 13.65 -35.68 29.96
CA TYR A 39 14.05 -36.20 31.27
C TYR A 39 13.70 -37.69 31.41
N ALA A 40 12.46 -38.07 31.09
CA ALA A 40 12.02 -39.46 31.13
C ALA A 40 12.80 -40.38 30.17
N ALA A 41 13.10 -39.90 28.95
CA ALA A 41 13.95 -40.61 28.00
C ALA A 41 15.39 -40.78 28.55
N GLY A 42 15.90 -39.77 29.25
CA GLY A 42 17.18 -39.82 29.95
C GLY A 42 17.19 -40.85 31.08
N VAL A 43 16.11 -40.95 31.86
CA VAL A 43 15.95 -41.98 32.90
C VAL A 43 16.00 -43.38 32.29
N LEU A 44 15.24 -43.65 31.23
CA LEU A 44 15.25 -44.94 30.53
C LEU A 44 16.65 -45.28 30.00
N CYS A 45 17.34 -44.30 29.41
CA CYS A 45 18.71 -44.46 28.93
C CYS A 45 19.66 -44.82 30.07
N ALA A 46 19.55 -44.13 31.22
CA ALA A 46 20.35 -44.41 32.40
C ALA A 46 20.10 -45.84 32.88
N VAL A 47 18.85 -46.24 33.11
CA VAL A 47 18.50 -47.59 33.60
C VAL A 47 19.04 -48.69 32.68
N VAL A 48 18.85 -48.58 31.36
CA VAL A 48 19.25 -49.63 30.40
C VAL A 48 20.78 -49.80 30.33
N SER A 49 21.53 -48.70 30.42
CA SER A 49 23.00 -48.73 30.26
C SER A 49 23.76 -48.88 31.58
N HIS A 50 23.10 -48.67 32.73
CA HIS A 50 23.77 -48.58 34.04
C HIS A 50 24.58 -49.81 34.42
N PRO A 51 24.06 -51.05 34.28
CA PRO A 51 24.83 -52.24 34.66
C PRO A 51 26.12 -52.40 33.84
N ALA A 52 26.05 -52.10 32.54
CA ALA A 52 27.21 -52.19 31.65
C ALA A 52 28.26 -51.12 32.00
N ASP A 53 27.84 -49.88 32.25
CA ASP A 53 28.74 -48.78 32.60
C ASP A 53 29.45 -49.00 33.93
N VAL A 54 28.74 -49.49 34.95
CA VAL A 54 29.34 -49.85 36.24
C VAL A 54 30.39 -50.95 36.06
N MET A 55 30.08 -51.94 35.23
CA MET A 55 31.00 -53.04 34.97
C MET A 55 32.25 -52.59 34.20
N VAL A 56 32.10 -51.78 33.15
CA VAL A 56 33.23 -51.21 32.39
C VAL A 56 34.10 -50.33 33.29
N SER A 57 33.48 -49.47 34.11
CA SER A 57 34.22 -48.62 35.05
C SER A 57 35.05 -49.45 36.04
N LYS A 58 34.47 -50.51 36.62
CA LYS A 58 35.18 -51.39 37.55
C LYS A 58 36.25 -52.25 36.88
N ILE A 59 36.06 -52.66 35.64
CA ILE A 59 37.14 -53.33 34.88
C ILE A 59 38.31 -52.37 34.70
N ASN A 60 38.04 -51.13 34.31
CA ASN A 60 39.10 -50.15 34.09
C ASN A 60 39.85 -49.79 35.39
N SER A 61 39.20 -49.88 36.56
CA SER A 61 39.84 -49.61 37.86
C SER A 61 40.51 -50.83 38.51
N ASP A 62 39.91 -52.02 38.40
CA ASP A 62 40.26 -53.20 39.22
C ASP A 62 40.90 -54.35 38.41
N LYS A 63 41.18 -54.16 37.11
CA LYS A 63 41.82 -55.19 36.27
C LYS A 63 43.29 -55.38 36.67
N LYS A 64 43.67 -56.61 36.98
CA LYS A 64 45.04 -56.95 37.38
C LYS A 64 45.97 -57.07 36.16
N PRO A 65 47.29 -56.83 36.31
CA PRO A 65 48.26 -57.13 35.25
C PRO A 65 48.19 -58.62 34.88
N ASN A 66 48.11 -58.91 33.57
CA ASN A 66 47.95 -60.25 32.98
C ASN A 66 46.59 -60.96 33.17
N GLU A 67 45.54 -60.27 33.62
CA GLU A 67 44.17 -60.83 33.68
C GLU A 67 43.40 -60.59 32.37
N SER A 68 42.72 -61.62 31.85
CA SER A 68 41.83 -61.45 30.69
C SER A 68 40.58 -60.65 31.07
N THR A 69 40.00 -59.92 30.11
CA THR A 69 38.80 -59.10 30.38
C THR A 69 37.62 -59.95 30.87
N GLY A 70 37.47 -61.18 30.37
CA GLY A 70 36.45 -62.13 30.83
C GLY A 70 36.66 -62.61 32.27
N ALA A 71 37.92 -62.85 32.68
CA ALA A 71 38.23 -63.23 34.05
C ALA A 71 37.98 -62.07 35.04
N ALA A 72 38.35 -60.85 34.65
CA ALA A 72 38.07 -59.64 35.44
C ALA A 72 36.56 -59.41 35.61
N LEU A 73 35.78 -59.56 34.54
CA LEU A 73 34.31 -59.50 34.56
C LEU A 73 33.70 -60.46 35.59
N ALA A 74 34.06 -61.74 35.52
CA ALA A 74 33.51 -62.77 36.40
C ALA A 74 33.89 -62.51 37.88
N ARG A 75 35.15 -62.14 38.13
CA ARG A 75 35.63 -61.82 39.49
C ARG A 75 34.94 -60.60 40.08
N ILE A 76 34.83 -59.52 39.31
CA ILE A 76 34.17 -58.28 39.74
C ILE A 76 32.69 -58.54 40.01
N TYR A 77 32.01 -59.27 39.12
CA TYR A 77 30.62 -59.65 39.30
C TYR A 77 30.42 -60.48 40.59
N ASN A 78 31.25 -61.50 40.83
CA ASN A 78 31.19 -62.30 42.05
C ASN A 78 31.42 -61.48 43.33
N LYS A 79 32.18 -60.38 43.25
CA LYS A 79 32.44 -59.47 44.38
C LYS A 79 31.27 -58.52 44.68
N ILE A 80 30.62 -57.99 43.64
CA ILE A 80 29.64 -56.90 43.79
C ILE A 80 28.19 -57.39 43.70
N GLY A 81 27.98 -58.56 43.10
CA GLY A 81 26.66 -59.16 42.87
C GLY A 81 25.75 -58.35 41.96
N PHE A 82 24.53 -58.85 41.75
CA PHE A 82 23.52 -58.18 40.94
C PHE A 82 23.13 -56.80 41.51
N VAL A 83 22.99 -56.69 42.83
CA VAL A 83 22.65 -55.41 43.50
C VAL A 83 23.75 -54.37 43.30
N GLY A 84 25.02 -54.77 43.37
CA GLY A 84 26.16 -53.86 43.22
C GLY A 84 26.36 -53.33 41.80
N LEU A 85 25.69 -53.88 40.79
CA LEU A 85 25.60 -53.30 39.44
C LEU A 85 24.73 -52.04 39.40
N TRP A 86 23.83 -51.87 40.37
CA TRP A 86 22.87 -50.77 40.42
C TRP A 86 23.30 -49.63 41.35
N ASN A 87 24.44 -49.78 42.03
CA ASN A 87 25.01 -48.72 42.85
C ASN A 87 25.25 -47.45 42.03
N GLY A 88 24.82 -46.30 42.55
CA GLY A 88 24.96 -45.00 41.89
C GLY A 88 23.91 -44.68 40.83
N LEU A 89 22.93 -45.56 40.57
CA LEU A 89 21.87 -45.29 39.59
C LEU A 89 21.09 -43.99 39.88
N PRO A 90 20.70 -43.64 41.13
CA PRO A 90 19.96 -42.40 41.37
C PRO A 90 20.71 -41.13 40.94
N ILE A 91 22.02 -41.07 41.20
CA ILE A 91 22.87 -39.94 40.79
C ILE A 91 22.94 -39.87 39.25
N ARG A 92 23.06 -41.02 38.60
CA ARG A 92 23.11 -41.10 37.13
C ARG A 92 21.78 -40.74 36.48
N ILE A 93 20.65 -41.11 37.08
CA ILE A 93 19.31 -40.67 36.66
C ILE A 93 19.22 -39.15 36.74
N PHE A 94 19.65 -38.55 37.85
CA PHE A 94 19.66 -37.10 37.98
C PHE A 94 20.51 -36.43 36.90
N MET A 95 21.75 -36.89 36.70
CA MET A 95 22.69 -36.31 35.73
C MET A 95 22.23 -36.50 34.27
N ILE A 96 21.91 -37.73 33.86
CA ILE A 96 21.54 -38.04 32.47
C ILE A 96 20.11 -37.55 32.15
N GLY A 97 19.20 -37.65 33.12
CA GLY A 97 17.83 -37.12 32.99
C GLY A 97 17.82 -35.62 32.78
N THR A 98 18.49 -34.84 33.65
CA THR A 98 18.56 -33.38 33.50
C THR A 98 19.27 -32.97 32.21
N LEU A 99 20.44 -33.56 31.91
CA LEU A 99 21.17 -33.28 30.68
C LEU A 99 20.31 -33.50 29.42
N THR A 100 19.59 -34.64 29.37
CA THR A 100 18.73 -34.97 28.22
C THR A 100 17.49 -34.06 28.17
N GLY A 101 16.88 -33.75 29.32
CA GLY A 101 15.76 -32.82 29.41
C GLY A 101 16.12 -31.42 28.89
N PHE A 102 17.27 -30.87 29.31
CA PHE A 102 17.74 -29.57 28.83
C PHE A 102 18.16 -29.60 27.35
N GLN A 103 18.78 -30.69 26.87
CA GLN A 103 19.12 -30.84 25.44
C GLN A 103 17.87 -30.69 24.55
N TRP A 104 16.78 -31.38 24.90
CA TRP A 104 15.53 -31.30 24.15
C TRP A 104 14.79 -29.98 24.34
N LEU A 105 14.83 -29.41 25.55
CA LEU A 105 14.28 -28.08 25.82
C LEU A 105 14.91 -27.02 24.91
N ILE A 106 16.24 -26.99 24.81
CA ILE A 106 16.98 -26.03 23.98
C ILE A 106 16.65 -26.25 22.50
N TYR A 107 16.70 -27.50 22.03
CA TYR A 107 16.40 -27.84 20.64
C TYR A 107 14.98 -27.41 20.23
N ASP A 108 13.97 -27.76 21.03
CA ASP A 108 12.59 -27.42 20.71
C ASP A 108 12.26 -25.94 20.93
N SER A 109 12.91 -25.26 21.87
CA SER A 109 12.78 -23.80 22.02
C SER A 109 13.31 -23.08 20.77
N PHE A 110 14.44 -23.54 20.24
CA PHE A 110 15.01 -23.01 19.00
C PHE A 110 14.09 -23.30 17.81
N LYS A 111 13.60 -24.54 17.69
CA LYS A 111 12.66 -24.94 16.63
C LYS A 111 11.37 -24.15 16.68
N LEU A 112 10.77 -23.96 17.86
CA LEU A 112 9.55 -23.17 18.03
C LEU A 112 9.75 -21.70 17.65
N ASN A 113 10.86 -21.09 18.04
CA ASN A 113 11.19 -19.71 17.63
C ASN A 113 11.39 -19.59 16.11
N MET A 114 11.99 -20.59 15.45
CA MET A 114 12.09 -20.61 13.99
C MET A 114 10.74 -20.84 13.29
N THR A 115 9.87 -21.65 13.89
CA THR A 115 8.55 -21.99 13.31
C THR A 115 7.49 -20.92 13.62
N GLN A 116 7.73 -20.02 14.58
CA GLN A 116 6.88 -18.87 14.90
C GLN A 116 7.03 -17.69 13.93
N GLN A 117 7.65 -17.87 12.76
CA GLN A 117 7.34 -16.97 11.65
C GLN A 117 5.87 -17.15 11.32
N LYS A 118 5.03 -16.15 11.65
CA LYS A 118 3.65 -16.06 11.18
C LYS A 118 3.64 -16.44 9.71
N THR A 119 2.85 -17.45 9.35
CA THR A 119 2.63 -17.81 7.95
C THR A 119 2.20 -16.55 7.21
N LYS A 120 3.04 -16.12 6.27
CA LYS A 120 2.81 -14.98 5.39
C LYS A 120 1.50 -15.22 4.65
N LEU A 121 0.50 -14.39 4.92
CA LEU A 121 -0.83 -14.52 4.31
C LEU A 121 -0.71 -14.46 2.78
N GLN A 122 -1.48 -15.29 2.08
CA GLN A 122 -1.38 -15.41 0.63
C GLN A 122 -2.68 -15.04 -0.08
N GLY A 123 -2.56 -14.46 -1.28
CA GLY A 123 -3.65 -14.14 -2.19
C GLY A 123 -4.97 -13.75 -1.50
N ARG A 124 -6.00 -14.57 -1.70
CA ARG A 124 -7.35 -14.30 -1.18
C ARG A 124 -7.43 -14.23 0.35
N GLU A 125 -6.57 -14.94 1.08
CA GLU A 125 -6.54 -14.89 2.56
C GLU A 125 -6.07 -13.52 3.05
N LEU A 126 -5.04 -12.96 2.41
CA LEU A 126 -4.59 -11.60 2.69
C LEU A 126 -5.72 -10.59 2.42
N TYR A 127 -6.40 -10.71 1.28
CA TYR A 127 -7.49 -9.81 0.89
C TYR A 127 -8.63 -9.81 1.92
N LYS A 128 -9.00 -10.99 2.43
CA LYS A 128 -9.98 -11.12 3.52
C LYS A 128 -9.47 -10.52 4.83
N ALA A 129 -8.20 -10.76 5.17
CA ALA A 129 -7.61 -10.28 6.41
C ALA A 129 -7.51 -8.74 6.50
N ILE A 130 -7.35 -8.06 5.36
CA ILE A 130 -7.36 -6.59 5.27
C ILE A 130 -8.76 -6.00 5.07
N GLY A 131 -9.82 -6.79 5.26
CA GLY A 131 -11.20 -6.29 5.27
C GLY A 131 -11.96 -6.32 3.95
N ASN A 132 -11.47 -7.05 2.93
CA ASN A 132 -12.08 -7.12 1.59
C ASN A 132 -12.29 -5.73 0.95
N PRO A 133 -11.23 -4.90 0.85
CA PRO A 133 -11.36 -3.52 0.39
C PRO A 133 -11.95 -3.46 -1.03
N LYS A 134 -12.82 -2.49 -1.27
CA LYS A 134 -13.50 -2.23 -2.54
C LYS A 134 -13.01 -0.94 -3.20
N THR A 135 -12.66 0.07 -2.40
CA THR A 135 -12.16 1.36 -2.88
C THR A 135 -10.70 1.56 -2.46
N ILE A 136 -9.84 1.89 -3.42
CA ILE A 136 -8.40 1.96 -3.20
C ILE A 136 -7.83 3.31 -3.62
N VAL A 137 -7.18 4.01 -2.69
CA VAL A 137 -6.35 5.19 -3.02
C VAL A 137 -5.05 4.70 -3.64
N GLY A 138 -4.84 5.05 -4.90
CA GLY A 138 -3.64 4.67 -5.64
C GLY A 138 -2.40 5.45 -5.21
N PRO A 139 -1.20 4.89 -5.45
CA PRO A 139 0.06 5.55 -5.13
C PRO A 139 0.33 6.71 -6.08
N MET A 140 0.65 7.87 -5.52
CA MET A 140 0.88 9.11 -6.24
C MET A 140 2.10 9.81 -5.66
N VAL A 141 3.11 10.04 -6.50
CA VAL A 141 4.35 10.73 -6.12
C VAL A 141 3.98 12.07 -5.46
N ASP A 142 4.46 12.26 -4.24
CA ASP A 142 4.24 13.45 -3.40
C ASP A 142 2.76 13.80 -3.10
N HIS A 143 1.82 12.87 -3.28
CA HIS A 143 0.39 13.18 -3.12
C HIS A 143 -0.42 12.16 -2.29
N SER A 144 -0.09 10.88 -2.28
CA SER A 144 -0.78 9.90 -1.41
C SER A 144 -0.14 9.80 -0.01
N GLU A 145 0.27 10.94 0.54
CA GLU A 145 0.85 11.06 1.88
C GLU A 145 -0.18 10.80 3.00
N LEU A 146 0.28 10.74 4.25
CA LEU A 146 -0.53 10.39 5.43
C LEU A 146 -1.82 11.22 5.58
N ALA A 147 -1.73 12.55 5.60
CA ALA A 147 -2.88 13.43 5.69
C ALA A 147 -3.90 13.19 4.56
N TRP A 148 -3.43 12.96 3.33
CA TRP A 148 -4.31 12.63 2.21
C TRP A 148 -4.97 11.26 2.36
N ARG A 149 -4.25 10.26 2.89
CA ARG A 149 -4.81 8.94 3.20
C ARG A 149 -5.87 9.04 4.29
N ILE A 150 -5.62 9.81 5.35
CA ILE A 150 -6.61 10.08 6.42
C ILE A 150 -7.87 10.73 5.83
N LEU A 151 -7.70 11.77 5.02
CA LEU A 151 -8.82 12.44 4.36
C LEU A 151 -9.59 11.44 3.49
N SER A 152 -8.92 10.71 2.61
CA SER A 152 -9.57 9.76 1.70
C SER A 152 -10.36 8.66 2.43
N ARG A 153 -9.87 8.18 3.58
CA ARG A 153 -10.61 7.22 4.43
C ARG A 153 -11.92 7.80 4.96
N ARG A 154 -11.93 9.07 5.37
CA ARG A 154 -13.16 9.77 5.80
C ARG A 154 -14.19 9.93 4.68
N TYR A 155 -13.76 9.78 3.43
CA TYR A 155 -14.59 9.83 2.22
C TYR A 155 -14.72 8.46 1.53
N GLY A 156 -14.50 7.38 2.27
CA GLY A 156 -14.88 6.02 1.84
C GLY A 156 -13.77 5.19 1.21
N ALA A 157 -12.48 5.54 1.39
CA ALA A 157 -11.38 4.67 0.99
C ALA A 157 -11.16 3.51 2.00
N ASP A 158 -11.18 2.27 1.51
CA ASP A 158 -10.94 1.07 2.34
C ASP A 158 -9.43 0.78 2.50
N LEU A 159 -8.68 0.90 1.40
CA LEU A 159 -7.25 0.61 1.33
C LEU A 159 -6.50 1.80 0.74
N CYS A 160 -5.34 2.13 1.30
CA CYS A 160 -4.51 3.20 0.80
C CYS A 160 -3.11 2.72 0.46
N TYR A 161 -2.50 3.35 -0.54
CA TYR A 161 -1.09 3.20 -0.88
C TYR A 161 -0.32 4.45 -0.46
N THR A 162 0.94 4.28 -0.03
CA THR A 162 1.86 5.40 0.17
C THR A 162 2.19 6.10 -1.15
N PRO A 163 2.90 7.25 -1.13
CA PRO A 163 3.59 7.72 -2.31
C PRO A 163 4.60 6.65 -2.78
N MET A 164 5.01 6.76 -4.04
CA MET A 164 6.06 5.90 -4.59
C MET A 164 7.43 6.34 -4.04
N PHE A 165 8.07 5.50 -3.23
CA PHE A 165 9.38 5.79 -2.65
C PHE A 165 10.52 5.21 -3.50
N HIS A 166 11.62 5.96 -3.66
CA HIS A 166 12.79 5.43 -4.35
C HIS A 166 13.58 4.51 -3.43
N SER A 167 13.65 3.20 -3.74
CA SER A 167 14.20 2.18 -2.83
C SER A 167 15.62 2.49 -2.37
N LYS A 168 16.55 2.76 -3.31
CA LYS A 168 17.94 3.10 -2.98
C LYS A 168 18.07 4.30 -2.04
N LEU A 169 17.33 5.38 -2.30
CA LEU A 169 17.36 6.57 -1.43
C LEU A 169 16.75 6.26 -0.06
N PHE A 170 15.64 5.53 -0.01
CA PHE A 170 14.98 5.14 1.23
C PHE A 170 15.85 4.21 2.11
N ALA A 171 16.60 3.29 1.48
CA ALA A 171 17.52 2.39 2.16
C ALA A 171 18.76 3.13 2.71
N THR A 172 19.36 4.00 1.89
CA THR A 172 20.71 4.54 2.16
C THR A 172 20.75 5.97 2.70
N GLN A 173 19.66 6.73 2.58
CA GLN A 173 19.62 8.15 2.96
C GLN A 173 18.51 8.39 3.98
N GLU A 174 18.90 8.46 5.25
CA GLU A 174 17.98 8.71 6.36
C GLU A 174 17.19 10.00 6.18
N LYS A 175 17.83 11.09 5.76
CA LYS A 175 17.15 12.37 5.48
C LYS A 175 16.04 12.24 4.43
N TYR A 176 16.24 11.44 3.38
CA TYR A 176 15.20 11.19 2.38
C TYR A 176 14.06 10.39 3.01
N ARG A 177 14.38 9.32 3.74
CA ARG A 177 13.41 8.49 4.44
C ARG A 177 12.56 9.31 5.41
N ASP A 178 13.16 10.13 6.25
CA ASP A 178 12.45 10.97 7.24
C ASP A 178 11.59 12.06 6.60
N SER A 179 11.96 12.52 5.39
CA SER A 179 11.12 13.45 4.62
C SER A 179 9.85 12.80 4.05
N MET A 180 9.86 11.47 3.87
CA MET A 180 8.81 10.71 3.20
C MET A 180 7.97 9.85 4.15
N TRP A 181 8.53 9.44 5.30
CA TRP A 181 7.94 8.52 6.25
C TRP A 181 8.10 9.04 7.68
N CYS A 182 6.99 9.29 8.37
CA CYS A 182 6.96 9.76 9.75
C CYS A 182 6.78 8.58 10.71
N ASN A 183 7.86 8.19 11.39
CA ASN A 183 7.83 7.11 12.37
C ASN A 183 6.79 7.35 13.48
N GLY A 184 5.93 6.35 13.70
CA GLY A 184 4.84 6.41 14.69
C GLY A 184 3.53 7.02 14.18
N LEU A 185 3.53 7.65 12.99
CA LEU A 185 2.33 8.14 12.32
C LEU A 185 2.00 7.32 11.06
N ASP A 186 2.92 7.27 10.10
CA ASP A 186 2.77 6.43 8.90
C ASP A 186 2.73 4.95 9.30
N GLY A 187 1.76 4.20 8.77
CA GLY A 187 1.60 2.78 9.08
C GLY A 187 1.01 2.48 10.46
N ASN A 188 0.50 3.51 11.17
CA ASN A 188 -0.19 3.33 12.44
C ASN A 188 -1.43 2.41 12.26
N ARG A 189 -1.58 1.43 13.15
CA ARG A 189 -2.62 0.39 13.07
C ARG A 189 -4.05 0.92 13.20
N GLU A 190 -4.24 2.01 13.93
CA GLU A 190 -5.56 2.55 14.21
C GLU A 190 -5.97 3.60 13.17
N THR A 191 -5.01 4.38 12.67
CA THR A 191 -5.32 5.57 11.86
C THR A 191 -4.94 5.48 10.39
N ASP A 192 -4.00 4.60 10.01
CA ASP A 192 -3.45 4.58 8.65
C ASP A 192 -3.52 3.19 7.96
N ARG A 193 -3.91 2.14 8.68
CA ARG A 193 -4.05 0.77 8.14
C ARG A 193 -5.50 0.40 7.79
N PRO A 194 -5.74 -0.46 6.78
CA PRO A 194 -4.75 -1.23 6.03
C PRO A 194 -3.94 -0.39 5.02
N LEU A 195 -2.61 -0.58 4.98
CA LEU A 195 -1.68 0.23 4.18
C LEU A 195 -0.74 -0.64 3.35
N ILE A 196 -0.57 -0.26 2.07
CA ILE A 196 0.44 -0.85 1.19
C ILE A 196 1.54 0.19 0.90
N VAL A 197 2.80 -0.18 1.17
CA VAL A 197 3.94 0.70 0.95
C VAL A 197 4.56 0.41 -0.41
N GLN A 198 4.57 1.40 -1.31
CA GLN A 198 5.07 1.23 -2.67
C GLN A 198 6.49 1.76 -2.86
N PHE A 199 7.36 0.94 -3.46
CA PHE A 199 8.68 1.34 -3.90
C PHE A 199 8.81 1.34 -5.43
N CYS A 200 9.65 2.23 -5.95
CA CYS A 200 10.31 2.02 -7.23
C CYS A 200 11.75 1.57 -7.01
N ALA A 201 12.20 0.65 -7.86
CA ALA A 201 13.52 0.02 -7.75
C ALA A 201 13.99 -0.49 -9.10
N ASN A 202 15.29 -0.73 -9.20
CA ASN A 202 15.95 -1.44 -10.29
C ASN A 202 17.09 -2.35 -9.78
N ASP A 203 17.20 -2.49 -8.46
CA ASP A 203 18.21 -3.26 -7.76
C ASP A 203 17.52 -4.05 -6.62
N PRO A 204 17.56 -5.39 -6.62
CA PRO A 204 16.89 -6.22 -5.62
C PRO A 204 17.41 -6.02 -4.19
N GLU A 205 18.70 -5.73 -4.02
CA GLU A 205 19.32 -5.61 -2.72
C GLU A 205 18.86 -4.32 -2.03
N TYR A 206 18.94 -3.18 -2.73
CA TYR A 206 18.41 -1.92 -2.20
C TYR A 206 16.90 -1.95 -1.99
N LEU A 207 16.16 -2.67 -2.84
CA LEU A 207 14.72 -2.87 -2.66
C LEU A 207 14.41 -3.63 -1.37
N LEU A 208 15.12 -4.73 -1.11
CA LEU A 208 14.93 -5.52 0.11
C LEU A 208 15.30 -4.72 1.36
N GLN A 209 16.44 -4.01 1.34
CA GLN A 209 16.86 -3.15 2.46
C GLN A 209 15.82 -2.08 2.77
N ALA A 210 15.28 -1.41 1.76
CA ALA A 210 14.23 -0.40 1.95
C ALA A 210 12.94 -1.01 2.52
N ALA A 211 12.51 -2.15 1.98
CA ALA A 211 11.29 -2.83 2.42
C ALA A 211 11.38 -3.33 3.87
N LYS A 212 12.55 -3.81 4.31
CA LYS A 212 12.80 -4.23 5.69
C LYS A 212 12.60 -3.13 6.73
N LEU A 213 12.77 -1.86 6.34
CA LEU A 213 12.57 -0.72 7.24
C LEU A 213 11.08 -0.46 7.55
N VAL A 214 10.16 -0.94 6.70
CA VAL A 214 8.71 -0.69 6.82
C VAL A 214 7.89 -1.97 7.03
N GLU A 215 8.49 -3.16 6.96
CA GLU A 215 7.75 -4.43 6.96
C GLU A 215 6.82 -4.62 8.16
N SER A 216 7.18 -4.09 9.34
CA SER A 216 6.36 -4.21 10.55
C SER A 216 5.21 -3.18 10.62
N GLN A 217 5.22 -2.19 9.74
CA GLN A 217 4.34 -1.01 9.74
C GLN A 217 3.41 -0.97 8.52
N CYS A 218 3.30 -2.06 7.77
CA CYS A 218 2.39 -2.17 6.63
C CYS A 218 1.71 -3.53 6.56
N ASP A 219 0.73 -3.65 5.64
CA ASP A 219 0.01 -4.89 5.36
C ASP A 219 0.59 -5.63 4.15
N ALA A 220 1.22 -4.89 3.23
CA ALA A 220 2.04 -5.43 2.16
C ALA A 220 3.04 -4.39 1.64
N VAL A 221 4.08 -4.86 0.96
CA VAL A 221 5.00 -4.04 0.16
C VAL A 221 4.64 -4.18 -1.32
N ASP A 222 4.58 -3.08 -2.05
CA ASP A 222 4.28 -3.05 -3.49
C ASP A 222 5.47 -2.62 -4.34
N LEU A 223 5.65 -3.25 -5.49
CA LEU A 223 6.57 -2.81 -6.52
C LEU A 223 5.85 -2.01 -7.62
N ASN A 224 6.29 -0.76 -7.82
CA ASN A 224 5.83 0.05 -8.93
C ASN A 224 6.43 -0.42 -10.25
N LEU A 225 5.56 -0.91 -11.14
CA LEU A 225 5.87 -1.31 -12.53
C LEU A 225 5.04 -0.50 -13.54
N GLY A 226 4.50 0.65 -13.12
CA GLY A 226 3.49 1.38 -13.87
C GLY A 226 3.77 2.87 -14.09
N CYS A 227 4.74 3.48 -13.41
CA CYS A 227 5.06 4.90 -13.58
C CYS A 227 5.75 5.15 -14.94
N PRO A 228 5.16 5.94 -15.86
CA PRO A 228 5.74 6.17 -17.18
C PRO A 228 6.51 7.51 -17.27
N GLN A 229 6.73 8.19 -16.14
CA GLN A 229 7.28 9.54 -16.09
C GLN A 229 8.76 9.58 -16.48
N GLY A 230 9.25 10.77 -16.87
CA GLY A 230 10.65 10.96 -17.29
C GLY A 230 11.67 10.58 -16.20
N ILE A 231 11.34 10.81 -14.92
CA ILE A 231 12.18 10.38 -13.78
C ILE A 231 12.34 8.86 -13.70
N ALA A 232 11.27 8.10 -14.01
CA ALA A 232 11.30 6.65 -14.05
C ALA A 232 12.11 6.12 -15.24
N ARG A 233 12.05 6.81 -16.38
CA ARG A 233 12.91 6.51 -17.54
C ARG A 233 14.38 6.66 -17.18
N LYS A 234 14.75 7.80 -16.59
CA LYS A 234 16.14 8.10 -16.21
C LYS A 234 16.66 7.13 -15.14
N GLY A 235 15.81 6.79 -14.16
CA GLY A 235 16.14 5.85 -13.10
C GLY A 235 15.99 4.37 -13.47
N LYS A 236 15.53 4.04 -14.68
CA LYS A 236 15.29 2.67 -15.15
C LYS A 236 14.39 1.84 -14.21
N TYR A 237 13.30 2.43 -13.74
CA TYR A 237 12.29 1.78 -12.90
C TYR A 237 10.87 2.04 -13.42
N GLY A 238 9.84 1.55 -12.73
CA GLY A 238 8.44 1.78 -13.12
C GLY A 238 8.09 1.08 -14.43
N ALA A 239 7.34 1.74 -15.31
CA ALA A 239 6.91 1.15 -16.58
C ALA A 239 8.07 0.87 -17.56
N PHE A 240 9.29 1.34 -17.29
CA PHE A 240 10.46 1.03 -18.11
C PHE A 240 11.06 -0.34 -17.80
N LEU A 241 10.66 -0.98 -16.68
CA LEU A 241 10.98 -2.38 -16.41
C LEU A 241 10.12 -3.36 -17.20
N MET A 242 9.09 -2.88 -17.90
CA MET A 242 8.32 -3.70 -18.84
C MET A 242 9.19 -4.24 -20.00
N ASP A 243 10.39 -3.70 -20.19
CA ASP A 243 11.33 -4.17 -21.20
C ASP A 243 12.31 -5.24 -20.66
N ASP A 244 12.32 -5.49 -19.33
CA ASP A 244 13.24 -6.43 -18.66
C ASP A 244 12.48 -7.29 -17.63
N TRP A 245 11.82 -8.36 -18.11
CA TRP A 245 10.99 -9.23 -17.29
C TRP A 245 11.81 -10.03 -16.28
N ASP A 246 13.06 -10.37 -16.59
CA ASP A 246 13.94 -11.09 -15.68
C ASP A 246 14.28 -10.25 -14.44
N LEU A 247 14.54 -8.95 -14.64
CA LEU A 247 14.75 -8.03 -13.52
C LEU A 247 13.46 -7.87 -12.70
N VAL A 248 12.29 -7.73 -13.34
CA VAL A 248 11.00 -7.68 -12.63
C VAL A 248 10.80 -8.91 -11.75
N HIS A 249 11.01 -10.10 -12.32
CA HIS A 249 10.90 -11.36 -11.59
C HIS A 249 11.86 -11.38 -10.39
N LYS A 250 13.14 -11.04 -10.59
CA LYS A 250 14.13 -10.98 -9.50
C LYS A 250 13.71 -10.01 -8.39
N LEU A 251 13.27 -8.80 -8.73
CA LEU A 251 12.85 -7.79 -7.74
C LEU A 251 11.69 -8.30 -6.86
N ILE A 252 10.64 -8.85 -7.48
CA ILE A 252 9.47 -9.38 -6.75
C ILE A 252 9.87 -10.61 -5.95
N ARG A 253 10.61 -11.55 -6.54
CA ARG A 253 11.02 -12.79 -5.90
C ARG A 253 11.90 -12.55 -4.67
N THR A 254 12.87 -11.64 -4.77
CA THR A 254 13.71 -11.25 -3.63
C THR A 254 12.87 -10.73 -2.47
N LEU A 255 11.86 -9.89 -2.72
CA LEU A 255 10.96 -9.45 -1.65
C LEU A 255 10.08 -10.60 -1.13
N HIS A 256 9.55 -11.43 -2.03
CA HIS A 256 8.65 -12.52 -1.67
C HIS A 256 9.33 -13.52 -0.72
N ASP A 257 10.56 -13.92 -1.02
CA ASP A 257 11.31 -14.91 -0.25
C ASP A 257 11.82 -14.37 1.09
N ASN A 258 12.04 -13.05 1.22
CA ASN A 258 12.75 -12.48 2.37
C ASN A 258 11.90 -11.59 3.29
N LEU A 259 10.72 -11.12 2.87
CA LEU A 259 9.83 -10.32 3.71
C LEU A 259 8.82 -11.20 4.47
N SER A 260 8.57 -10.83 5.73
CA SER A 260 7.52 -11.44 6.56
C SER A 260 6.11 -11.00 6.14
N VAL A 261 5.99 -9.83 5.48
CA VAL A 261 4.74 -9.33 4.90
C VAL A 261 4.61 -9.68 3.41
N PRO A 262 3.37 -9.83 2.91
CA PRO A 262 3.08 -10.04 1.49
C PRO A 262 3.68 -9.00 0.55
N VAL A 263 3.89 -9.42 -0.69
CA VAL A 263 4.37 -8.57 -1.78
C VAL A 263 3.26 -8.43 -2.80
N THR A 264 3.08 -7.22 -3.34
CA THR A 264 2.10 -6.90 -4.38
C THR A 264 2.79 -6.15 -5.51
N ALA A 265 2.12 -6.03 -6.66
CA ALA A 265 2.68 -5.26 -7.77
C ALA A 265 1.61 -4.46 -8.50
N LYS A 266 1.98 -3.25 -8.92
CA LYS A 266 1.14 -2.39 -9.76
C LYS A 266 1.74 -2.22 -11.15
N ILE A 267 1.06 -2.75 -12.16
CA ILE A 267 1.51 -2.79 -13.56
C ILE A 267 0.69 -1.88 -14.49
N ARG A 268 1.23 -1.67 -15.70
CA ARG A 268 0.51 -1.23 -16.90
C ARG A 268 0.38 -2.40 -17.88
N ILE A 269 -0.48 -2.23 -18.89
CA ILE A 269 -0.71 -3.22 -19.95
C ILE A 269 0.15 -2.94 -21.20
N TYR A 270 0.24 -3.93 -22.09
CA TYR A 270 0.60 -3.72 -23.49
C TYR A 270 -0.66 -3.57 -24.33
N ASP A 271 -0.54 -3.07 -25.57
CA ASP A 271 -1.66 -3.07 -26.53
C ASP A 271 -2.04 -4.49 -26.97
N ASP A 272 -1.11 -5.44 -26.86
CA ASP A 272 -1.32 -6.86 -27.13
C ASP A 272 -1.87 -7.58 -25.89
N TYR A 273 -3.00 -8.27 -26.06
CA TYR A 273 -3.77 -8.91 -24.99
C TYR A 273 -2.98 -10.09 -24.40
N GLU A 274 -2.42 -10.95 -25.25
CA GLU A 274 -1.65 -12.14 -24.85
C GLU A 274 -0.34 -11.77 -24.16
N LYS A 275 0.35 -10.72 -24.63
CA LYS A 275 1.55 -10.20 -24.00
C LYS A 275 1.24 -9.60 -22.63
N SER A 276 0.11 -8.90 -22.50
CA SER A 276 -0.37 -8.40 -21.20
C SER A 276 -0.65 -9.53 -20.23
N LEU A 277 -1.26 -10.62 -20.70
CA LEU A 277 -1.53 -11.81 -19.90
C LEU A 277 -0.25 -12.51 -19.46
N LYS A 278 0.70 -12.73 -20.38
CA LYS A 278 2.02 -13.31 -20.08
C LYS A 278 2.78 -12.48 -19.05
N TYR A 279 2.74 -11.16 -19.18
CA TYR A 279 3.38 -10.26 -18.22
C TYR A 279 2.72 -10.33 -16.85
N ALA A 280 1.39 -10.32 -16.78
CA ALA A 280 0.65 -10.47 -15.53
C ALA A 280 0.96 -11.82 -14.84
N ARG A 281 0.98 -12.92 -15.59
CA ARG A 281 1.35 -14.25 -15.07
C ARG A 281 2.78 -14.27 -14.52
N MET A 282 3.75 -13.71 -15.25
CA MET A 282 5.14 -13.62 -14.78
C MET A 282 5.25 -12.86 -13.45
N VAL A 283 4.51 -11.76 -13.30
CA VAL A 283 4.47 -10.97 -12.06
C VAL A 283 3.91 -11.78 -10.88
N LEU A 284 2.87 -12.58 -11.12
CA LEU A 284 2.29 -13.46 -10.10
C LEU A 284 3.22 -14.64 -9.76
N ASP A 285 3.79 -15.29 -10.78
CA ASP A 285 4.74 -16.39 -10.63
C ASP A 285 6.00 -15.96 -9.83
N ALA A 286 6.42 -14.70 -9.98
CA ALA A 286 7.51 -14.13 -9.20
C ALA A 286 7.18 -14.00 -7.69
N GLY A 287 5.90 -14.06 -7.30
CA GLY A 287 5.45 -14.09 -5.91
C GLY A 287 4.54 -12.93 -5.49
N ALA A 288 4.08 -12.09 -6.42
CA ALA A 288 3.11 -11.04 -6.12
C ALA A 288 1.74 -11.65 -5.75
N GLN A 289 1.23 -11.30 -4.57
CA GLN A 289 0.00 -11.83 -4.01
C GLN A 289 -1.23 -11.11 -4.57
N PHE A 290 -1.12 -9.79 -4.79
CA PHE A 290 -2.12 -8.98 -5.50
C PHE A 290 -1.49 -8.38 -6.75
N ILE A 291 -2.30 -8.21 -7.78
CA ILE A 291 -1.93 -7.46 -8.97
C ILE A 291 -2.91 -6.31 -9.19
N THR A 292 -2.37 -5.09 -9.20
CA THR A 292 -3.12 -3.90 -9.63
C THR A 292 -2.77 -3.59 -11.07
N ILE A 293 -3.76 -3.48 -11.94
CA ILE A 293 -3.52 -3.27 -13.37
C ILE A 293 -4.15 -1.95 -13.82
N HIS A 294 -3.30 -1.03 -14.25
CA HIS A 294 -3.75 0.16 -14.96
C HIS A 294 -3.98 -0.21 -16.43
N GLY A 295 -5.22 -0.09 -16.90
CA GLY A 295 -5.61 -0.40 -18.28
C GLY A 295 -5.06 0.54 -19.36
N ARG A 296 -3.94 1.23 -19.12
CA ARG A 296 -3.25 2.09 -20.10
C ARG A 296 -1.85 1.56 -20.35
N THR A 297 -1.36 1.71 -21.57
CA THR A 297 0.04 1.38 -21.89
C THR A 297 1.02 2.42 -21.36
N ARG A 298 2.33 2.12 -21.41
CA ARG A 298 3.38 3.06 -20.98
C ARG A 298 3.32 4.40 -21.73
N GLU A 299 3.03 4.36 -23.03
CA GLU A 299 3.04 5.55 -23.90
C GLU A 299 1.82 6.45 -23.67
N MET A 300 0.75 5.91 -23.07
CA MET A 300 -0.45 6.65 -22.70
C MET A 300 -0.23 7.51 -21.44
N LYS A 301 0.43 8.66 -21.64
CA LYS A 301 0.76 9.67 -20.62
C LYS A 301 0.71 11.09 -21.19
N GLY A 302 0.66 12.09 -20.30
CA GLY A 302 0.66 13.51 -20.71
C GLY A 302 -0.55 13.83 -21.59
N GLN A 303 -0.31 14.41 -22.77
CA GLN A 303 -1.37 14.69 -23.77
C GLN A 303 -1.90 13.42 -24.44
N ALA A 304 -1.12 12.35 -24.48
CA ALA A 304 -1.50 11.05 -25.04
C ALA A 304 -2.19 10.12 -24.02
N THR A 305 -2.71 10.64 -22.90
CA THR A 305 -3.21 9.81 -21.79
C THR A 305 -4.36 8.87 -22.20
N GLY A 306 -5.29 9.32 -23.04
CA GLY A 306 -6.42 8.52 -23.52
C GLY A 306 -7.26 7.85 -22.40
N LEU A 307 -8.11 6.91 -22.80
CA LEU A 307 -8.94 6.11 -21.87
C LEU A 307 -8.24 4.80 -21.51
N ALA A 308 -8.35 4.36 -20.26
CA ALA A 308 -7.95 3.00 -19.88
C ALA A 308 -8.87 1.96 -20.54
N SER A 309 -8.29 0.88 -21.07
CA SER A 309 -9.00 -0.25 -21.68
C SER A 309 -9.50 -1.22 -20.62
N TRP A 310 -10.76 -1.06 -20.20
CA TRP A 310 -11.43 -2.05 -19.35
C TRP A 310 -11.65 -3.40 -20.07
N LYS A 311 -11.66 -3.41 -21.41
CA LYS A 311 -11.73 -4.64 -22.22
C LYS A 311 -10.51 -5.54 -21.98
N ILE A 312 -9.30 -4.97 -21.95
CA ILE A 312 -8.09 -5.74 -21.64
C ILE A 312 -8.13 -6.20 -20.18
N LEU A 313 -8.59 -5.37 -19.25
CA LEU A 313 -8.72 -5.76 -17.85
C LEU A 313 -9.68 -6.95 -17.68
N LYS A 314 -10.83 -6.94 -18.36
CA LYS A 314 -11.78 -8.05 -18.39
C LYS A 314 -11.15 -9.32 -18.96
N TYR A 315 -10.47 -9.21 -20.11
CA TYR A 315 -9.77 -10.33 -20.71
C TYR A 315 -8.70 -10.93 -19.76
N LEU A 316 -7.94 -10.08 -19.05
CA LEU A 316 -6.98 -10.54 -18.05
C LEU A 316 -7.67 -11.26 -16.90
N ARG A 317 -8.78 -10.72 -16.40
CA ARG A 317 -9.56 -11.35 -15.32
C ARG A 317 -10.10 -12.72 -15.72
N GLU A 318 -10.53 -12.91 -16.96
CA GLU A 318 -11.04 -14.18 -17.49
C GLU A 318 -9.95 -15.24 -17.69
N ASN A 319 -8.67 -14.84 -17.77
CA ASN A 319 -7.54 -15.72 -18.11
C ASN A 319 -6.48 -15.86 -16.99
N LEU A 320 -6.64 -15.13 -15.88
CA LEU A 320 -5.88 -15.31 -14.65
C LEU A 320 -6.59 -16.32 -13.72
N PRO A 321 -5.89 -16.90 -12.73
CA PRO A 321 -6.52 -17.80 -11.76
C PRO A 321 -7.74 -17.13 -11.10
N GLU A 322 -8.83 -17.88 -10.92
CA GLU A 322 -10.09 -17.35 -10.41
C GLU A 322 -9.96 -16.78 -8.99
N ASP A 323 -9.12 -17.37 -8.15
CA ASP A 323 -8.88 -16.91 -6.80
C ASP A 323 -7.93 -15.71 -6.71
N GLN A 324 -7.20 -15.40 -7.79
CA GLN A 324 -6.24 -14.30 -7.84
C GLN A 324 -6.93 -12.97 -7.57
N VAL A 325 -6.37 -12.22 -6.61
CA VAL A 325 -6.86 -10.88 -6.26
C VAL A 325 -6.34 -9.88 -7.27
N PHE A 326 -7.28 -9.15 -7.88
CA PHE A 326 -7.06 -8.25 -8.99
C PHE A 326 -7.74 -6.89 -8.74
N PHE A 327 -6.95 -5.81 -8.78
CA PHE A 327 -7.44 -4.43 -8.65
C PHE A 327 -7.40 -3.70 -9.99
N ALA A 328 -8.55 -3.14 -10.40
CA ALA A 328 -8.65 -2.35 -11.63
C ALA A 328 -8.27 -0.89 -11.37
N ASN A 329 -7.53 -0.27 -12.30
CA ASN A 329 -7.17 1.15 -12.21
C ASN A 329 -7.33 1.88 -13.55
N GLY A 330 -7.93 3.06 -13.50
CA GLY A 330 -8.09 3.98 -14.64
C GLY A 330 -9.56 4.26 -14.99
N ASN A 331 -9.84 5.50 -15.39
CA ASN A 331 -11.17 6.03 -15.73
C ASN A 331 -12.17 6.11 -14.54
N ILE A 332 -11.69 6.36 -13.32
CA ILE A 332 -12.54 6.49 -12.14
C ILE A 332 -12.60 7.95 -11.71
N LEU A 333 -13.70 8.63 -12.05
CA LEU A 333 -13.88 10.07 -11.81
C LEU A 333 -15.08 10.36 -10.91
N TYR A 334 -16.11 9.52 -10.95
CA TYR A 334 -17.32 9.64 -10.15
C TYR A 334 -17.58 8.39 -9.30
N PRO A 335 -18.36 8.49 -8.21
CA PRO A 335 -18.78 7.31 -7.45
C PRO A 335 -19.46 6.24 -8.32
N ALA A 336 -20.25 6.66 -9.31
CA ALA A 336 -20.90 5.75 -10.26
C ALA A 336 -19.89 4.94 -11.12
N ASP A 337 -18.67 5.43 -11.33
CA ASP A 337 -17.65 4.70 -12.12
C ASP A 337 -17.14 3.46 -11.40
N LEU A 338 -17.20 3.42 -10.06
CA LEU A 338 -16.75 2.27 -9.28
C LEU A 338 -17.54 1.02 -9.65
N LYS A 339 -18.87 1.11 -9.62
CA LYS A 339 -19.77 0.00 -9.96
C LYS A 339 -19.61 -0.42 -11.42
N ARG A 340 -19.53 0.53 -12.35
CA ARG A 340 -19.35 0.23 -13.79
C ARG A 340 -18.02 -0.48 -14.05
N CYS A 341 -16.94 -0.05 -13.38
CA CYS A 341 -15.64 -0.69 -13.51
C CYS A 341 -15.66 -2.11 -12.94
N GLU A 342 -16.26 -2.32 -11.76
CA GLU A 342 -16.43 -3.64 -11.16
C GLU A 342 -17.29 -4.56 -12.05
N GLU A 343 -18.39 -4.05 -12.60
CA GLU A 343 -19.29 -4.83 -13.46
C GLU A 343 -18.64 -5.25 -14.77
N GLU A 344 -17.86 -4.36 -15.41
CA GLU A 344 -17.18 -4.64 -16.68
C GLU A 344 -15.97 -5.56 -16.48
N THR A 345 -15.12 -5.25 -15.49
CA THR A 345 -13.82 -5.91 -15.34
C THR A 345 -13.85 -7.13 -14.40
N LYS A 346 -14.92 -7.26 -13.60
CA LYS A 346 -15.04 -8.27 -12.52
C LYS A 346 -13.83 -8.24 -11.57
N CYS A 347 -13.24 -7.08 -11.35
CA CYS A 347 -12.15 -6.88 -10.40
C CYS A 347 -12.65 -7.01 -8.95
N ASP A 348 -11.74 -7.32 -8.04
CA ASP A 348 -12.06 -7.42 -6.61
C ASP A 348 -12.25 -6.05 -5.97
N ALA A 349 -11.49 -5.06 -6.45
CA ALA A 349 -11.52 -3.68 -5.97
C ALA A 349 -11.12 -2.70 -7.08
N VAL A 350 -11.55 -1.44 -6.92
CA VAL A 350 -11.30 -0.36 -7.86
C VAL A 350 -10.37 0.67 -7.24
N MET A 351 -9.29 0.99 -7.95
CA MET A 351 -8.31 1.98 -7.54
C MET A 351 -8.50 3.28 -8.33
N SER A 352 -8.58 4.41 -7.61
CA SER A 352 -8.45 5.76 -8.18
C SER A 352 -7.23 6.48 -7.62
N ALA A 353 -6.59 7.28 -8.47
CA ALA A 353 -5.42 8.08 -8.11
C ALA A 353 -5.74 9.56 -8.36
N GLU A 354 -5.41 10.08 -9.55
CA GLU A 354 -5.63 11.49 -9.88
C GLU A 354 -7.10 11.92 -9.71
N GLY A 355 -8.09 11.09 -10.06
CA GLY A 355 -9.51 11.41 -9.83
C GLY A 355 -9.82 11.68 -8.35
N ASN A 356 -9.31 10.84 -7.45
CA ASN A 356 -9.45 11.03 -6.01
C ASN A 356 -8.75 12.32 -5.52
N LEU A 357 -7.62 12.73 -6.09
CA LEU A 357 -6.93 13.99 -5.70
C LEU A 357 -7.75 15.26 -5.97
N TYR A 358 -8.56 15.25 -7.02
CA TYR A 358 -9.43 16.38 -7.35
C TYR A 358 -10.77 16.31 -6.60
N ASN A 359 -11.21 15.10 -6.26
CA ASN A 359 -12.41 14.89 -5.47
C ASN A 359 -12.29 13.65 -4.56
N PRO A 360 -12.02 13.82 -3.25
CA PRO A 360 -11.95 12.69 -2.33
C PRO A 360 -13.29 11.94 -2.22
N GLY A 361 -14.41 12.63 -2.47
CA GLY A 361 -15.76 12.08 -2.52
C GLY A 361 -16.00 11.04 -3.62
N THR A 362 -15.04 10.80 -4.52
CA THR A 362 -15.11 9.76 -5.56
C THR A 362 -15.38 8.36 -4.99
N PHE A 363 -15.00 8.09 -3.73
CA PHE A 363 -15.24 6.80 -3.07
C PHE A 363 -16.52 6.74 -2.24
N TRP A 364 -17.28 7.85 -2.14
CA TRP A 364 -18.48 7.88 -1.31
C TRP A 364 -19.68 7.21 -2.00
N THR A 365 -19.98 5.99 -1.56
CA THR A 365 -21.08 5.17 -2.08
C THR A 365 -22.15 4.84 -1.05
N GLN A 366 -21.97 5.25 0.22
CA GLN A 366 -22.89 4.95 1.33
C GLN A 366 -24.23 5.69 1.20
N SER A 367 -24.24 6.86 0.56
CA SER A 367 -25.43 7.67 0.32
C SER A 367 -25.25 8.57 -0.91
N ASN A 368 -26.35 9.16 -1.38
CA ASN A 368 -26.34 10.20 -2.42
C ASN A 368 -26.16 11.61 -1.82
N ASP A 369 -25.43 11.71 -0.71
CA ASP A 369 -25.15 13.00 -0.06
C ASP A 369 -24.16 13.81 -0.91
N ILE A 370 -24.62 14.95 -1.43
CA ILE A 370 -23.82 15.87 -2.23
C ILE A 370 -22.63 16.43 -1.45
N GLU A 371 -22.77 16.63 -0.13
CA GLU A 371 -21.68 17.13 0.72
C GLU A 371 -20.55 16.10 0.87
N LYS A 372 -20.83 14.83 0.57
CA LYS A 372 -19.84 13.76 0.60
C LYS A 372 -19.33 13.36 -0.77
N GLN A 373 -20.19 13.31 -1.78
CA GLN A 373 -19.80 12.95 -3.15
C GLN A 373 -19.09 14.09 -3.88
N PHE A 374 -19.48 15.33 -3.61
CA PHE A 374 -18.97 16.55 -4.22
C PHE A 374 -18.83 17.65 -3.15
N PRO A 375 -17.95 17.43 -2.14
CA PRO A 375 -17.82 18.34 -1.01
C PRO A 375 -17.50 19.76 -1.48
N ARG A 376 -18.01 20.74 -0.74
CA ARG A 376 -17.68 22.15 -0.99
C ARG A 376 -16.21 22.39 -0.73
N VAL A 377 -15.62 23.23 -1.57
CA VAL A 377 -14.17 23.45 -1.56
C VAL A 377 -13.68 24.12 -0.28
N ASP A 378 -14.49 24.96 0.37
CA ASP A 378 -14.17 25.57 1.66
C ASP A 378 -14.08 24.51 2.77
N LYS A 379 -15.06 23.62 2.85
CA LYS A 379 -15.15 22.59 3.89
C LYS A 379 -14.06 21.55 3.77
N ILE A 380 -13.81 21.06 2.56
CA ILE A 380 -12.79 20.03 2.34
C ILE A 380 -11.36 20.60 2.49
N LEU A 381 -11.14 21.85 2.08
CA LEU A 381 -9.84 22.51 2.24
C LEU A 381 -9.52 22.74 3.72
N ARG A 382 -10.51 23.23 4.49
CA ARG A 382 -10.44 23.34 5.95
C ARG A 382 -10.13 21.99 6.59
N GLU A 383 -10.88 20.95 6.25
CA GLU A 383 -10.67 19.62 6.83
C GLU A 383 -9.27 19.09 6.53
N TYR A 384 -8.83 19.17 5.27
CA TYR A 384 -7.48 18.75 4.90
C TYR A 384 -6.40 19.55 5.63
N PHE A 385 -6.56 20.87 5.74
CA PHE A 385 -5.64 21.74 6.47
C PHE A 385 -5.52 21.34 7.95
N GLU A 386 -6.63 21.09 8.63
CA GLU A 386 -6.61 20.65 10.03
C GLU A 386 -5.97 19.26 10.19
N ILE A 387 -6.14 18.36 9.23
CA ILE A 387 -5.44 17.06 9.25
C ILE A 387 -3.93 17.28 9.14
N VAL A 388 -3.45 18.13 8.21
CA VAL A 388 -2.02 18.43 8.08
C VAL A 388 -1.48 19.06 9.36
N LYS A 389 -2.22 19.99 9.96
CA LYS A 389 -1.85 20.67 11.21
C LYS A 389 -1.78 19.69 12.39
N ALA A 390 -2.76 18.81 12.53
CA ALA A 390 -2.76 17.75 13.56
C ALA A 390 -1.61 16.74 13.38
N ASN A 391 -1.07 16.61 12.17
CA ASN A 391 0.02 15.71 11.82
C ASN A 391 1.29 16.48 11.42
N GLU A 392 1.58 17.61 12.08
CA GLU A 392 2.69 18.51 11.70
C GLU A 392 4.08 17.85 11.63
N ARG A 393 4.28 16.74 12.34
CA ARG A 393 5.51 15.92 12.28
C ARG A 393 5.70 15.22 10.92
N SER A 394 4.63 15.07 10.14
CA SER A 394 4.69 14.48 8.80
C SER A 394 5.18 15.52 7.79
N LEU A 395 6.48 15.47 7.50
CA LEU A 395 7.08 16.35 6.50
C LEU A 395 6.45 16.14 5.11
N ALA A 396 6.16 14.90 4.71
CA ALA A 396 5.51 14.60 3.45
C ALA A 396 4.15 15.34 3.30
N SER A 397 3.31 15.29 4.35
CA SER A 397 2.02 16.00 4.38
C SER A 397 2.21 17.51 4.24
N ARG A 398 3.21 18.05 4.94
CA ARG A 398 3.57 19.47 4.88
C ARG A 398 4.02 19.91 3.47
N HIS A 399 4.82 19.09 2.78
CA HIS A 399 5.30 19.38 1.42
C HIS A 399 4.19 19.26 0.37
N ALA A 400 3.28 18.30 0.52
CA ALA A 400 2.19 18.07 -0.43
C ALA A 400 1.08 19.13 -0.38
N MET A 401 0.93 19.80 0.78
CA MET A 401 -0.20 20.69 1.09
C MET A 401 -0.49 21.73 -0.01
N LYS A 402 0.54 22.43 -0.50
CA LYS A 402 0.38 23.42 -1.58
C LYS A 402 -0.23 22.81 -2.84
N SER A 403 0.26 21.63 -3.24
CA SER A 403 -0.24 20.96 -4.44
C SER A 403 -1.69 20.53 -4.26
N HIS A 404 -2.03 19.98 -3.09
CA HIS A 404 -3.40 19.58 -2.78
C HIS A 404 -4.38 20.77 -2.78
N PHE A 405 -3.96 21.95 -2.30
CA PHE A 405 -4.76 23.17 -2.42
C PHE A 405 -5.06 23.48 -3.89
N PHE A 406 -4.07 23.41 -4.80
CA PHE A 406 -4.31 23.60 -6.23
C PHE A 406 -5.20 22.53 -6.86
N LYS A 407 -5.17 21.28 -6.36
CA LYS A 407 -6.01 20.19 -6.88
C LYS A 407 -7.46 20.32 -6.42
N LEU A 408 -7.69 20.47 -5.12
CA LEU A 408 -9.02 20.66 -4.54
C LEU A 408 -9.70 21.91 -5.09
N LEU A 409 -8.95 23.01 -5.25
CA LEU A 409 -9.47 24.29 -5.73
C LEU A 409 -9.39 24.43 -7.26
N HIS A 410 -9.12 23.38 -8.02
CA HIS A 410 -8.79 23.54 -9.44
C HIS A 410 -9.85 24.31 -10.24
N ALA A 411 -11.12 23.90 -10.16
CA ALA A 411 -12.23 24.61 -10.81
C ALA A 411 -12.47 25.98 -10.18
N PHE A 412 -12.36 26.07 -8.85
CA PHE A 412 -12.54 27.31 -8.10
C PHE A 412 -11.57 28.42 -8.52
N LEU A 413 -10.30 28.06 -8.74
CA LEU A 413 -9.23 28.97 -9.15
C LEU A 413 -9.34 29.43 -10.61
N GLU A 414 -10.14 28.78 -11.45
CA GLU A 414 -10.43 29.27 -12.80
C GLU A 414 -11.36 30.49 -12.77
N THR A 415 -12.22 30.59 -11.74
CA THR A 415 -13.07 31.75 -11.47
C THR A 415 -12.33 32.76 -10.58
N HIS A 416 -11.79 32.30 -9.44
CA HIS A 416 -11.08 33.11 -8.44
C HIS A 416 -9.58 33.12 -8.70
N LYS A 417 -9.17 33.72 -9.83
CA LYS A 417 -7.78 33.72 -10.30
C LYS A 417 -6.83 34.47 -9.37
N GLU A 418 -7.35 35.41 -8.58
CA GLU A 418 -6.63 36.18 -7.56
C GLU A 418 -5.97 35.31 -6.50
N LEU A 419 -6.53 34.13 -6.20
CA LEU A 419 -5.98 33.20 -5.20
C LEU A 419 -4.74 32.45 -5.70
N ARG A 420 -4.57 32.30 -7.01
CA ARG A 420 -3.43 31.55 -7.58
C ARG A 420 -2.07 32.14 -7.17
N PRO A 421 -1.80 33.46 -7.30
CA PRO A 421 -0.57 34.05 -6.80
C PRO A 421 -0.47 34.03 -5.27
N VAL A 422 -1.59 34.08 -4.54
CA VAL A 422 -1.61 33.98 -3.06
C VAL A 422 -1.08 32.61 -2.62
N ILE A 423 -1.66 31.52 -3.14
CA ILE A 423 -1.23 30.14 -2.86
C ILE A 423 0.17 29.89 -3.44
N GLY A 424 0.44 30.38 -4.65
CA GLY A 424 1.70 30.16 -5.36
C GLY A 424 2.93 30.72 -4.63
N LYS A 425 2.77 31.84 -3.93
CA LYS A 425 3.82 32.46 -3.11
C LYS A 425 4.09 31.73 -1.79
N LYS A 426 3.18 30.87 -1.33
CA LYS A 426 3.37 30.14 -0.08
C LYS A 426 4.51 29.12 -0.18
N SER A 427 5.27 29.07 0.91
CA SER A 427 6.39 28.16 1.12
C SER A 427 6.01 27.05 2.11
N VAL A 428 6.68 25.91 1.99
CA VAL A 428 6.59 24.83 2.96
C VAL A 428 7.00 25.29 4.37
N HIS A 429 7.83 26.34 4.47
CA HIS A 429 8.35 26.90 5.71
C HIS A 429 7.45 27.98 6.36
N ASP A 430 6.39 28.45 5.69
CA ASP A 430 5.49 29.45 6.28
C ASP A 430 4.78 28.90 7.53
N SER A 431 4.36 29.72 8.49
CA SER A 431 3.62 29.20 9.65
C SER A 431 2.24 28.64 9.26
N PHE A 432 1.63 27.80 10.09
CA PHE A 432 0.25 27.40 9.88
C PHE A 432 -0.71 28.59 9.87
N ASP A 433 -0.45 29.65 10.64
CA ASP A 433 -1.26 30.89 10.63
C ASP A 433 -1.20 31.62 9.27
N GLU A 434 -0.07 31.54 8.57
CA GLU A 434 0.05 32.09 7.22
C GLU A 434 -0.75 31.30 6.20
N TRP A 435 -0.86 29.98 6.39
CA TRP A 435 -1.69 29.11 5.55
C TRP A 435 -3.17 29.22 5.90
N GLU A 436 -3.51 29.39 7.17
CA GLU A 436 -4.86 29.62 7.69
C GLU A 436 -5.54 30.79 6.98
N LYS A 437 -4.81 31.89 6.72
CA LYS A 437 -5.30 33.05 5.98
C LYS A 437 -5.85 32.67 4.59
N VAL A 438 -5.21 31.73 3.90
CA VAL A 438 -5.67 31.23 2.59
C VAL A 438 -6.97 30.44 2.74
N VAL A 439 -7.07 29.60 3.78
CA VAL A 439 -8.27 28.81 4.05
C VAL A 439 -9.45 29.73 4.37
N VAL A 440 -9.24 30.73 5.23
CA VAL A 440 -10.27 31.74 5.58
C VAL A 440 -10.69 32.58 4.36
N GLU A 441 -9.76 32.91 3.47
CA GLU A 441 -10.09 33.64 2.24
C GLU A 441 -11.00 32.81 1.31
N VAL A 442 -10.72 31.52 1.15
CA VAL A 442 -11.59 30.60 0.40
C VAL A 442 -12.95 30.45 1.08
N GLU A 443 -12.99 30.29 2.40
CA GLU A 443 -14.23 30.23 3.19
C GLU A 443 -15.09 31.48 2.98
N SER A 444 -14.50 32.68 3.04
CA SER A 444 -15.22 33.94 2.82
C SER A 444 -15.77 34.08 1.40
N LEU A 445 -15.03 33.62 0.38
CA LEU A 445 -15.50 33.64 -1.01
C LEU A 445 -16.67 32.66 -1.22
N VAL A 446 -16.61 31.47 -0.64
CA VAL A 446 -17.73 30.51 -0.69
C VAL A 446 -18.93 31.00 0.11
N GLU A 447 -18.72 31.66 1.26
CA GLU A 447 -19.80 32.28 2.04
C GLU A 447 -20.54 33.34 1.22
N LYS A 448 -19.83 34.19 0.47
CA LYS A 448 -20.46 35.16 -0.46
C LYS A 448 -21.30 34.48 -1.54
N ILE A 449 -20.87 33.34 -2.06
CA ILE A 449 -21.65 32.54 -3.00
C ILE A 449 -22.93 32.03 -2.33
N TYR A 450 -22.82 31.52 -1.10
CA TYR A 450 -23.95 30.95 -0.36
C TYR A 450 -24.95 31.97 0.19
N ASN A 451 -24.55 33.25 0.27
CA ASN A 451 -25.43 34.36 0.62
C ASN A 451 -26.28 34.86 -0.57
N GLN A 452 -26.10 34.32 -1.77
CA GLN A 452 -26.95 34.65 -2.92
C GLN A 452 -28.36 34.07 -2.74
N GLU A 453 -29.40 34.86 -3.04
CA GLU A 453 -30.79 34.46 -2.86
C GLU A 453 -31.16 33.19 -3.65
N ASN A 454 -30.55 33.00 -4.82
CA ASN A 454 -30.78 31.86 -5.72
C ASN A 454 -29.80 30.69 -5.51
N ILE A 455 -29.06 30.62 -4.39
CA ILE A 455 -28.07 29.54 -4.16
C ILE A 455 -28.66 28.13 -4.31
N LYS A 456 -29.94 27.93 -3.94
CA LYS A 456 -30.63 26.63 -4.08
C LYS A 456 -30.78 26.18 -5.54
N GLU A 457 -30.82 27.12 -6.47
CA GLU A 457 -30.90 26.85 -7.91
C GLU A 457 -29.51 26.70 -8.53
N LEU A 458 -28.53 27.41 -7.98
CA LEU A 458 -27.15 27.40 -8.47
C LEU A 458 -26.35 26.19 -7.98
N ASP A 459 -26.58 25.74 -6.75
CA ASP A 459 -25.85 24.65 -6.11
C ASP A 459 -26.46 23.28 -6.43
N VAL A 460 -26.69 23.05 -7.72
CA VAL A 460 -27.31 21.83 -8.24
C VAL A 460 -26.32 21.12 -9.17
N ILE A 461 -26.19 19.81 -9.00
CA ILE A 461 -25.40 18.97 -9.91
C ILE A 461 -26.33 18.41 -10.98
N VAL A 462 -26.05 18.76 -12.22
CA VAL A 462 -26.84 18.31 -13.38
C VAL A 462 -26.11 17.17 -14.06
N GLU A 463 -26.79 16.04 -14.22
CA GLU A 463 -26.29 14.91 -15.00
C GLU A 463 -26.55 15.15 -16.49
N GLY A 464 -25.50 15.02 -17.29
CA GLY A 464 -25.56 15.12 -18.74
C GLY A 464 -26.13 13.85 -19.39
N PRO A 465 -26.15 13.81 -20.73
CA PRO A 465 -26.57 12.61 -21.46
C PRO A 465 -25.64 11.42 -21.18
N VAL A 466 -26.19 10.22 -21.28
CA VAL A 466 -25.40 8.99 -21.22
C VAL A 466 -24.54 8.89 -22.48
N GLU A 467 -23.24 8.79 -22.27
CA GLU A 467 -22.22 8.66 -23.30
C GLU A 467 -22.11 7.21 -23.80
N VAL A 468 -21.45 7.02 -24.94
CA VAL A 468 -21.23 5.70 -25.57
C VAL A 468 -20.51 4.69 -24.66
N TRP A 469 -19.78 5.17 -23.65
CA TRP A 469 -19.09 4.34 -22.66
C TRP A 469 -19.97 3.98 -21.45
N GLY A 470 -21.27 4.29 -21.51
CA GLY A 470 -22.28 3.85 -20.54
C GLY A 470 -22.32 4.64 -19.23
N GLY A 471 -21.85 5.88 -19.22
CA GLY A 471 -22.01 6.79 -18.09
C GLY A 471 -22.14 8.22 -18.56
N ALA A 472 -22.28 9.17 -17.64
CA ALA A 472 -22.59 10.55 -17.99
C ALA A 472 -21.59 11.53 -17.35
N TYR A 473 -21.28 12.61 -18.07
CA TYR A 473 -20.61 13.76 -17.48
C TYR A 473 -21.58 14.52 -16.59
N LYS A 474 -21.05 15.18 -15.55
CA LYS A 474 -21.84 16.02 -14.64
C LYS A 474 -21.38 17.47 -14.73
N THR A 475 -22.34 18.39 -14.76
CA THR A 475 -22.10 19.82 -14.54
C THR A 475 -22.15 20.05 -13.04
N ILE A 476 -21.01 20.50 -12.49
CA ILE A 476 -20.81 20.66 -11.05
C ILE A 476 -20.45 22.11 -10.77
N PRO A 477 -21.11 22.78 -9.80
CA PRO A 477 -20.76 24.14 -9.42
C PRO A 477 -19.28 24.29 -9.08
N TYR A 478 -18.64 25.38 -9.51
CA TYR A 478 -17.19 25.53 -9.42
C TYR A 478 -16.64 25.62 -7.98
N TRP A 479 -17.51 25.85 -6.98
CA TRP A 479 -17.22 25.81 -5.55
C TRP A 479 -17.37 24.42 -4.92
N ARG A 480 -17.52 23.37 -5.73
CA ARG A 480 -17.49 21.97 -5.29
C ARG A 480 -16.34 21.21 -5.94
N CYS A 481 -15.77 20.28 -5.18
CA CYS A 481 -14.77 19.35 -5.71
C CYS A 481 -15.35 18.57 -6.88
N GLN A 482 -14.57 18.47 -7.95
CA GLN A 482 -15.02 17.87 -9.20
C GLN A 482 -13.84 17.30 -10.00
N PRO A 483 -14.08 16.31 -10.87
CA PRO A 483 -13.02 15.69 -11.65
C PRO A 483 -12.29 16.68 -12.55
N TYR A 484 -11.01 16.42 -12.78
CA TYR A 484 -10.23 17.14 -13.77
C TYR A 484 -10.24 16.43 -15.13
N PHE A 485 -10.76 17.13 -16.14
CA PHE A 485 -10.71 16.70 -17.53
C PHE A 485 -9.53 17.35 -18.24
N ARG A 486 -8.59 16.54 -18.72
CA ARG A 486 -7.48 17.03 -19.54
C ARG A 486 -7.99 17.39 -20.94
N LYS A 487 -7.68 18.60 -21.39
CA LYS A 487 -7.90 19.03 -22.77
C LYS A 487 -6.86 18.32 -23.65
N VAL A 488 -7.29 17.48 -24.59
CA VAL A 488 -6.40 16.86 -25.59
C VAL A 488 -6.25 17.83 -26.76
N ASP A 489 -5.02 18.11 -27.16
CA ASP A 489 -4.67 19.12 -28.16
C ASP A 489 -5.47 18.97 -29.48
N GLY A 490 -6.41 19.91 -29.71
CA GLY A 490 -7.04 20.16 -31.00
C GLY A 490 -8.55 19.92 -31.08
N VAL A 491 -9.12 19.04 -30.26
CA VAL A 491 -10.58 18.87 -30.17
C VAL A 491 -11.02 19.27 -28.77
N LYS A 492 -11.69 20.42 -28.70
CA LYS A 492 -12.49 20.82 -27.55
C LYS A 492 -13.43 19.66 -27.18
N GLN A 493 -13.13 18.90 -26.13
CA GLN A 493 -14.21 18.24 -25.39
C GLN A 493 -15.09 19.37 -24.86
N ASN A 494 -16.25 19.52 -25.50
CA ASN A 494 -17.34 20.47 -25.27
C ASN A 494 -17.02 21.67 -24.35
N THR A 495 -16.49 22.72 -24.97
CA THR A 495 -16.45 24.07 -24.35
C THR A 495 -17.81 24.74 -24.28
N SER A 496 -18.90 24.03 -24.60
CA SER A 496 -20.27 24.53 -24.47
C SER A 496 -20.74 24.62 -23.01
N MET A 497 -20.14 23.89 -22.06
CA MET A 497 -20.62 23.91 -20.66
C MET A 497 -19.87 24.88 -19.72
N LEU A 498 -18.68 25.35 -20.09
CA LEU A 498 -17.93 26.32 -19.27
C LEU A 498 -18.39 27.78 -19.47
N LYS A 499 -19.31 28.05 -20.40
CA LYS A 499 -19.76 29.42 -20.72
C LYS A 499 -21.15 29.79 -20.18
N MET A 500 -21.99 28.84 -19.77
CA MET A 500 -23.40 29.14 -19.45
C MET A 500 -23.68 29.66 -18.04
N ALA A 501 -22.67 29.86 -17.18
CA ALA A 501 -22.85 30.48 -15.86
C ALA A 501 -22.16 31.85 -15.71
N GLY A 502 -21.24 32.20 -16.62
CA GLY A 502 -20.51 33.48 -16.56
C GLY A 502 -21.03 34.55 -17.52
N GLU A 503 -21.90 34.20 -18.48
CA GLU A 503 -22.45 35.16 -19.45
C GLU A 503 -23.72 35.86 -18.93
N THR A 504 -24.41 35.31 -17.92
CA THR A 504 -25.62 35.94 -17.34
C THR A 504 -25.35 37.19 -16.52
N ASP A 505 -24.16 37.32 -15.90
CA ASP A 505 -23.81 38.50 -15.10
C ASP A 505 -23.18 39.65 -15.90
N LEU A 506 -22.69 39.38 -17.11
CA LEU A 506 -22.11 40.41 -17.98
C LEU A 506 -23.15 41.15 -18.84
N VAL A 507 -24.32 40.55 -19.08
CA VAL A 507 -25.39 41.16 -19.90
C VAL A 507 -26.21 42.17 -19.11
N ALA A 508 -26.29 42.05 -17.77
CA ALA A 508 -27.01 43.01 -16.93
C ALA A 508 -26.30 44.39 -16.82
N SER A 509 -24.97 44.44 -16.93
CA SER A 509 -24.21 45.69 -16.78
C SER A 509 -23.96 46.45 -18.10
N THR A 510 -24.02 45.78 -19.26
CA THR A 510 -23.79 46.42 -20.56
C THR A 510 -25.05 46.98 -21.22
N THR A 511 -26.25 46.60 -20.77
CA THR A 511 -27.50 47.03 -21.39
C THR A 511 -27.89 48.48 -21.01
N ASN A 512 -27.37 49.02 -19.90
CA ASN A 512 -27.60 50.42 -19.50
C ASN A 512 -26.59 51.43 -20.05
N ALA A 513 -25.44 50.99 -20.56
CA ALA A 513 -24.42 51.90 -21.12
C ALA A 513 -24.62 52.19 -22.63
N LYS A 514 -25.33 51.31 -23.36
CA LYS A 514 -25.54 51.46 -24.82
C LYS A 514 -26.78 52.26 -25.21
N LYS A 515 -27.63 52.67 -24.26
CA LYS A 515 -28.86 53.45 -24.54
C LYS A 515 -28.70 54.97 -24.38
N ARG A 516 -27.48 55.47 -24.12
CA ARG A 516 -27.20 56.91 -23.94
C ARG A 516 -26.25 57.53 -24.99
N ILE A 517 -25.86 56.79 -26.02
CA ILE A 517 -24.86 57.26 -27.03
C ILE A 517 -25.40 57.16 -28.48
N LEU A 518 -26.70 56.91 -28.66
CA LEU A 518 -27.33 56.87 -29.98
C LEU A 518 -28.48 57.86 -30.10
N GLU A 519 -28.22 59.13 -29.74
CA GLU A 519 -28.99 60.31 -30.15
C GLU A 519 -28.00 61.49 -30.04
N GLY A 520 -27.56 62.07 -31.16
CA GLY A 520 -26.71 63.26 -31.17
C GLY A 520 -25.63 63.29 -32.25
N ASP A 521 -26.08 63.71 -33.43
CA ASP A 521 -25.42 64.64 -34.36
C ASP A 521 -24.26 64.23 -35.27
N GLU A 522 -24.56 64.47 -36.55
CA GLU A 522 -23.74 64.58 -37.74
C GLU A 522 -22.63 65.63 -37.63
N VAL A 523 -21.57 65.47 -38.44
CA VAL A 523 -21.03 66.44 -39.43
C VAL A 523 -19.50 66.28 -39.61
N GLY A 524 -19.08 66.15 -40.87
CA GLY A 524 -17.79 66.62 -41.41
C GLY A 524 -16.61 65.64 -41.35
N SER A 525 -16.28 64.91 -42.41
CA SER A 525 -15.50 65.30 -43.61
C SER A 525 -13.97 65.18 -43.48
N ASP A 526 -13.43 64.44 -44.45
CA ASP A 526 -12.12 64.59 -45.10
C ASP A 526 -10.81 64.01 -44.51
N SER A 527 -10.45 62.86 -45.10
CA SER A 527 -9.34 62.72 -46.06
C SER A 527 -7.92 62.34 -45.59
N ASN A 528 -7.39 61.39 -46.39
CA ASN A 528 -6.01 61.21 -46.84
C ASN A 528 -4.96 60.44 -46.00
N LYS A 529 -4.66 59.25 -46.54
CA LYS A 529 -3.33 58.79 -47.02
C LYS A 529 -2.14 58.83 -46.04
N LYS A 530 -1.54 57.66 -45.77
CA LYS A 530 -0.37 57.16 -46.53
C LYS A 530 0.11 55.79 -46.04
N GLN A 531 0.44 54.96 -47.03
CA GLN A 531 1.29 53.77 -46.96
C GLN A 531 2.66 54.07 -46.33
N ALA A 532 3.22 53.10 -45.60
CA ALA A 532 4.58 52.59 -45.84
C ALA A 532 4.80 51.25 -45.11
N THR A 533 4.94 50.19 -45.91
CA THR A 533 5.70 48.96 -45.65
C THR A 533 7.10 49.25 -45.12
N VAL A 534 7.65 48.36 -44.25
CA VAL A 534 8.92 47.62 -44.46
C VAL A 534 9.09 46.56 -43.36
N ASN A 535 9.25 45.30 -43.80
CA ASN A 535 9.81 44.16 -43.07
C ASN A 535 11.28 44.38 -42.74
N VAL A 536 11.77 43.93 -41.57
CA VAL A 536 13.05 43.18 -41.45
C VAL A 536 12.98 42.24 -40.24
N ASN A 537 13.33 40.97 -40.46
CA ASN A 537 13.55 39.91 -39.47
C ASN A 537 14.81 40.15 -38.61
N SER A 538 14.73 39.79 -37.33
CA SER A 538 15.65 38.83 -36.68
C SER A 538 15.03 38.29 -35.40
#